data_AF-A0A6S8XV32-F1
#
_entry.id   AF-A0A6S8XV32-F1
#
_cell.length_a   1.000
_cell.length_b   1.000
_cell.length_c   1.000
_cell.angle_alpha   90.00
_cell.angle_beta   90.00
_cell.angle_gamma   90.00
#
_symmetry.space_group_name_H-M   'P 1'
#
loop_
_entity.id
_entity.type
_entity.pdbx_description
1 polymer ?
#
loop_
_entity_poly.entity_id
_entity_poly.type
_entity_poly.pdbx_seq_one_letter_code
_entity_poly.pdbx_strand_id
1 'polypeptide(L)'
;MNMVQLTLVVLLSAFGLSNAFSGTSTASSLSLTKSLASSSSSCTALYMANDKDLMRWARASRSAGVDDRVVDLKRPLGLVLNEDDDGNVYVETVAPKGNAARTGMVKEGDIVTMCSATFGDQMWSTRGVGLTRVLAAIRVRAGPTVSLVFESSQETQKKVKISSKAAVAAEEARKRAQEKKDMLLKELERDEKRLKKGKFLGLF
;
A
#
# COMPACT_ATOMS: atom_id res chain seq x y z
N MET A 1 -9.80 -31.89 -61.33
CA MET A 1 -10.47 -31.27 -62.50
C MET A 1 -11.94 -31.09 -62.14
N ASN A 2 -12.65 -30.15 -62.78
CA ASN A 2 -14.04 -29.73 -62.49
C ASN A 2 -14.14 -28.93 -61.16
N MET A 3 -14.57 -27.66 -61.05
CA MET A 3 -15.22 -26.70 -62.00
C MET A 3 -16.62 -27.18 -62.46
N VAL A 4 -17.76 -26.57 -62.11
CA VAL A 4 -18.43 -25.35 -62.67
C VAL A 4 -19.76 -25.18 -61.87
N GLN A 5 -20.37 -24.02 -61.54
CA GLN A 5 -20.03 -22.58 -61.48
C GLN A 5 -21.09 -21.82 -60.60
N LEU A 6 -20.91 -20.49 -60.46
CA LEU A 6 -21.87 -19.41 -60.10
C LEU A 6 -23.31 -19.71 -59.63
N THR A 7 -23.75 -18.98 -58.60
CA THR A 7 -24.89 -18.02 -58.76
C THR A 7 -24.76 -16.84 -57.78
N LEU A 8 -25.42 -15.71 -58.09
CA LEU A 8 -25.28 -14.43 -57.39
C LEU A 8 -26.66 -13.81 -57.10
N VAL A 9 -26.85 -13.29 -55.88
CA VAL A 9 -27.95 -12.39 -55.50
C VAL A 9 -27.42 -11.37 -54.48
N VAL A 10 -27.86 -10.11 -54.57
CA VAL A 10 -27.44 -8.99 -53.73
C VAL A 10 -28.65 -8.40 -52.99
N LEU A 11 -28.57 -8.24 -51.66
CA LEU A 11 -29.48 -7.43 -50.83
C LEU A 11 -28.91 -7.32 -49.40
N LEU A 12 -29.11 -6.28 -48.59
CA LEU A 12 -29.08 -4.82 -48.84
C LEU A 12 -28.70 -4.14 -47.49
N SER A 13 -28.20 -2.91 -47.50
CA SER A 13 -27.72 -2.17 -46.33
C SER A 13 -28.81 -1.69 -45.37
N ALA A 14 -28.51 -1.69 -44.05
CA ALA A 14 -28.53 -0.46 -43.23
C ALA A 14 -27.99 -0.69 -41.79
N PHE A 15 -26.92 0.04 -41.43
CA PHE A 15 -26.65 0.44 -40.04
C PHE A 15 -27.13 1.89 -39.88
N GLY A 16 -27.75 2.23 -38.75
CA GLY A 16 -28.21 3.60 -38.48
C GLY A 16 -28.47 3.86 -37.00
N LEU A 17 -27.99 4.99 -36.49
CA LEU A 17 -28.14 5.38 -35.08
C LEU A 17 -29.40 6.23 -34.89
N SER A 18 -30.10 6.06 -33.76
CA SER A 18 -30.29 7.12 -32.75
C SER A 18 -31.36 6.74 -31.71
N ASN A 19 -31.04 6.86 -30.43
CA ASN A 19 -32.02 6.96 -29.34
C ASN A 19 -31.84 8.33 -28.67
N ALA A 20 -32.70 9.28 -29.00
CA ALA A 20 -32.75 10.57 -28.32
C ALA A 20 -33.58 10.45 -27.04
N PHE A 21 -32.94 10.44 -25.87
CA PHE A 21 -33.64 10.52 -24.59
C PHE A 21 -33.63 11.97 -24.07
N SER A 22 -34.81 12.56 -23.93
CA SER A 22 -34.97 13.99 -23.62
C SER A 22 -34.54 14.35 -22.21
N GLY A 23 -33.62 15.31 -22.08
CA GLY A 23 -33.20 15.85 -20.79
C GLY A 23 -34.24 16.81 -20.19
N THR A 24 -34.70 16.55 -18.97
CA THR A 24 -35.60 17.43 -18.21
C THR A 24 -34.81 18.44 -17.37
N SER A 25 -34.69 19.68 -17.87
CA SER A 25 -33.94 20.75 -17.20
C SER A 25 -34.77 21.53 -16.17
N THR A 26 -34.91 21.00 -14.96
CA THR A 26 -35.44 21.76 -13.80
C THR A 26 -34.32 22.46 -13.06
N ALA A 27 -34.16 23.77 -13.27
CA ALA A 27 -33.23 24.58 -12.48
C ALA A 27 -33.68 24.69 -11.01
N SER A 28 -32.74 24.67 -10.09
CA SER A 28 -32.98 24.96 -8.66
C SER A 28 -31.84 25.78 -8.11
N SER A 29 -32.16 26.91 -7.49
CA SER A 29 -31.20 27.92 -7.04
C SER A 29 -30.52 27.52 -5.73
N LEU A 30 -29.21 27.27 -5.78
CA LEU A 30 -28.40 27.06 -4.58
C LEU A 30 -28.04 28.41 -3.95
N SER A 31 -28.70 28.73 -2.83
CA SER A 31 -28.39 29.92 -2.03
C SER A 31 -27.09 29.74 -1.24
N LEU A 32 -26.11 30.63 -1.48
CA LEU A 32 -24.85 30.64 -0.73
C LEU A 32 -25.08 31.11 0.72
N THR A 33 -25.27 30.17 1.65
CA THR A 33 -25.23 30.44 3.09
C THR A 33 -23.84 30.14 3.65
N LYS A 34 -23.20 31.16 4.24
CA LYS A 34 -21.78 31.16 4.62
C LYS A 34 -21.59 30.66 6.06
N SER A 35 -21.54 29.33 6.24
CA SER A 35 -21.18 28.74 7.54
C SER A 35 -19.66 28.73 7.76
N LEU A 36 -19.15 29.72 8.49
CA LEU A 36 -17.85 29.58 9.17
C LEU A 36 -18.04 28.62 10.36
N ALA A 37 -18.10 27.33 10.07
CA ALA A 37 -17.98 26.30 11.09
C ALA A 37 -16.53 26.31 11.61
N SER A 38 -16.35 26.74 12.86
CA SER A 38 -15.06 26.67 13.54
C SER A 38 -14.73 25.20 13.82
N SER A 39 -13.97 24.57 12.91
CA SER A 39 -13.53 23.17 13.03
C SER A 39 -12.42 23.01 14.07
N SER A 40 -12.74 23.29 15.33
CA SER A 40 -11.90 22.89 16.45
C SER A 40 -11.92 21.36 16.63
N SER A 41 -10.80 20.81 17.08
CA SER A 41 -10.72 19.47 17.68
C SER A 41 -11.13 18.28 16.81
N SER A 42 -10.32 17.97 15.81
CA SER A 42 -9.57 16.70 15.90
C SER A 42 -8.26 16.79 15.10
N CYS A 43 -7.24 17.39 15.72
CA CYS A 43 -5.88 17.07 15.31
C CYS A 43 -5.65 15.58 15.65
N THR A 44 -5.35 14.77 14.64
CA THR A 44 -5.01 13.36 14.85
C THR A 44 -3.79 13.31 15.77
N ALA A 45 -4.02 12.94 17.03
CA ALA A 45 -2.96 12.82 18.02
C ALA A 45 -1.90 11.86 17.45
N LEU A 46 -0.67 12.37 17.29
CA LEU A 46 0.48 11.59 16.83
C LEU A 46 0.96 10.67 17.96
N TYR A 47 0.09 9.73 18.35
CA TYR A 47 0.45 8.61 19.21
C TYR A 47 1.66 7.93 18.58
N MET A 48 2.74 7.85 19.36
CA MET A 48 4.05 7.57 18.79
C MET A 48 4.10 6.15 18.24
N ALA A 49 4.60 6.02 17.01
CA ALA A 49 4.56 4.80 16.21
C ALA A 49 4.89 3.55 17.04
N ASN A 50 3.91 2.66 17.13
CA ASN A 50 4.00 1.34 17.74
C ASN A 50 4.31 0.31 16.63
N ASP A 51 4.69 -0.94 16.94
CA ASP A 51 4.98 -1.94 15.88
C ASP A 51 3.78 -2.17 14.94
N LYS A 52 2.57 -1.98 15.48
CA LYS A 52 1.30 -2.02 14.74
C LYS A 52 1.22 -0.93 13.66
N ASP A 53 1.88 0.21 13.83
CA ASP A 53 1.90 1.28 12.83
C ASP A 53 2.88 1.00 11.68
N LEU A 54 3.96 0.24 11.91
CA LEU A 54 4.82 -0.25 10.83
C LEU A 54 4.06 -1.24 9.93
N MET A 55 3.32 -2.18 10.54
CA MET A 55 2.42 -3.08 9.81
C MET A 55 1.28 -2.33 9.09
N ARG A 56 0.72 -1.29 9.71
CA ARG A 56 -0.29 -0.41 9.11
C ARG A 56 0.26 0.37 7.91
N TRP A 57 1.49 0.88 8.00
CA TRP A 57 2.16 1.59 6.92
C TRP A 57 2.50 0.67 5.75
N ALA A 58 3.04 -0.52 6.02
CA ALA A 58 3.27 -1.54 5.00
C ALA A 58 1.98 -1.92 4.26
N ARG A 59 0.87 -2.12 5.01
CA ARG A 59 -0.48 -2.36 4.44
C ARG A 59 -1.07 -1.18 3.67
N ALA A 60 -0.62 0.04 3.92
CA ALA A 60 -1.03 1.24 3.20
C ALA A 60 -0.20 1.50 1.93
N SER A 61 0.96 0.84 1.75
CA SER A 61 1.79 1.00 0.56
C SER A 61 1.10 0.50 -0.70
N ARG A 62 1.30 1.23 -1.81
CA ARG A 62 0.76 0.90 -3.14
C ARG A 62 1.82 0.74 -4.24
N SER A 63 3.11 0.80 -3.86
CA SER A 63 4.27 0.65 -4.74
C SER A 63 5.26 -0.36 -4.16
N ALA A 64 6.08 -0.94 -5.03
CA ALA A 64 7.31 -1.60 -4.61
C ALA A 64 8.30 -0.55 -4.06
N GLY A 65 9.18 -0.97 -3.15
CA GLY A 65 10.46 -0.29 -2.92
C GLY A 65 11.45 -0.53 -4.08
N VAL A 66 12.54 0.23 -4.11
CA VAL A 66 13.59 0.07 -5.13
C VAL A 66 14.36 -1.25 -4.94
N ASP A 67 14.51 -1.69 -3.69
CA ASP A 67 15.19 -2.93 -3.29
C ASP A 67 14.28 -4.18 -3.37
N ASP A 68 12.99 -4.03 -3.67
CA ASP A 68 12.02 -5.13 -3.65
C ASP A 68 12.07 -5.95 -4.94
N ARG A 69 12.09 -7.28 -4.80
CA ARG A 69 12.20 -8.22 -5.93
C ARG A 69 10.86 -8.41 -6.64
N VAL A 70 10.49 -7.45 -7.49
CA VAL A 70 9.35 -7.54 -8.41
C VAL A 70 9.62 -8.62 -9.47
N VAL A 71 8.64 -9.49 -9.70
CA VAL A 71 8.68 -10.55 -10.73
C VAL A 71 7.37 -10.55 -11.52
N ASP A 72 7.47 -10.36 -12.84
CA ASP A 72 6.34 -10.48 -13.76
C ASP A 72 6.19 -11.91 -14.27
N LEU A 73 5.03 -12.51 -14.00
CA LEU A 73 4.73 -13.91 -14.32
C LEU A 73 3.53 -14.02 -15.26
N LYS A 74 3.71 -14.69 -16.40
CA LYS A 74 2.61 -15.00 -17.32
C LYS A 74 1.77 -16.17 -16.80
N ARG A 75 0.44 -16.07 -16.86
CA ARG A 75 -0.50 -17.15 -16.53
C ARG A 75 -0.32 -18.33 -17.53
N PRO A 76 -0.36 -19.60 -17.08
CA PRO A 76 -0.42 -20.07 -15.69
C PRO A 76 0.93 -19.88 -14.97
N LEU A 77 0.90 -19.50 -13.69
CA LEU A 77 2.13 -19.12 -12.96
C LEU A 77 3.06 -20.33 -12.72
N GLY A 78 2.50 -21.48 -12.32
CA GLY A 78 3.26 -22.67 -11.94
C GLY A 78 3.86 -22.61 -10.53
N LEU A 79 3.11 -22.05 -9.58
CA LEU A 79 3.48 -21.93 -8.16
C LEU A 79 2.39 -22.55 -7.29
N VAL A 80 2.78 -23.24 -6.23
CA VAL A 80 1.91 -23.57 -5.09
C VAL A 80 2.17 -22.53 -4.01
N LEU A 81 1.12 -21.87 -3.55
CA LEU A 81 1.16 -20.88 -2.47
C LEU A 81 0.41 -21.44 -1.26
N ASN A 82 0.97 -21.24 -0.07
CA ASN A 82 0.37 -21.66 1.20
C ASN A 82 0.41 -20.49 2.21
N GLU A 83 -0.26 -20.67 3.35
CA GLU A 83 -0.44 -19.68 4.41
C GLU A 83 0.29 -20.09 5.68
N ASP A 84 0.83 -19.09 6.38
CA ASP A 84 1.47 -19.18 7.69
C ASP A 84 0.48 -18.69 8.77
N ASP A 85 0.67 -19.06 10.04
CA ASP A 85 -0.27 -18.74 11.15
C ASP A 85 -0.48 -17.22 11.34
N ASP A 86 0.51 -16.39 10.96
CA ASP A 86 0.42 -14.92 10.90
C ASP A 86 -0.43 -14.37 9.72
N GLY A 87 -1.03 -15.24 8.91
CA GLY A 87 -1.79 -14.88 7.69
C GLY A 87 -0.91 -14.39 6.53
N ASN A 88 0.39 -14.71 6.56
CA ASN A 88 1.34 -14.40 5.49
C ASN A 88 1.35 -15.51 4.43
N VAL A 89 1.50 -15.16 3.16
CA VAL A 89 1.47 -16.12 2.04
C VAL A 89 2.89 -16.37 1.53
N TYR A 90 3.30 -17.64 1.46
CA TYR A 90 4.62 -18.07 0.98
C TYR A 90 4.52 -19.07 -0.18
N VAL A 91 5.62 -19.22 -0.92
CA VAL A 91 5.77 -20.24 -1.95
C VAL A 91 6.16 -21.56 -1.30
N GLU A 92 5.27 -22.55 -1.37
CA GLU A 92 5.54 -23.90 -0.84
C GLU A 92 6.39 -24.71 -1.82
N THR A 93 5.93 -24.84 -3.06
CA THR A 93 6.66 -25.52 -4.14
C THR A 93 6.59 -24.76 -5.47
N VAL A 94 7.66 -24.85 -6.25
CA VAL A 94 7.77 -24.25 -7.60
C VAL A 94 7.69 -25.37 -8.64
N ALA A 95 6.70 -25.33 -9.54
CA ALA A 95 6.59 -26.34 -10.59
C ALA A 95 7.78 -26.19 -11.57
N PRO A 96 8.63 -27.23 -11.76
CA PRO A 96 9.92 -27.07 -12.45
C PRO A 96 9.80 -26.75 -13.96
N LYS A 97 8.62 -26.96 -14.56
CA LYS A 97 8.28 -26.57 -15.94
C LYS A 97 7.36 -25.33 -16.00
N GLY A 98 7.12 -24.68 -14.87
CA GLY A 98 6.25 -23.50 -14.73
C GLY A 98 6.86 -22.22 -15.28
N ASN A 99 6.02 -21.20 -15.53
CA ASN A 99 6.50 -19.89 -15.98
C ASN A 99 7.35 -19.21 -14.89
N ALA A 100 7.08 -19.44 -13.60
CA ALA A 100 7.88 -18.94 -12.49
C ALA A 100 9.24 -19.63 -12.32
N ALA A 101 9.35 -20.93 -12.60
CA ALA A 101 10.65 -21.61 -12.67
C ALA A 101 11.53 -21.02 -13.79
N ARG A 102 10.93 -20.71 -14.95
CA ARG A 102 11.65 -20.16 -16.10
C ARG A 102 12.19 -18.73 -15.89
N THR A 103 11.64 -17.94 -14.97
CA THR A 103 12.27 -16.64 -14.63
C THR A 103 13.46 -16.80 -13.69
N GLY A 104 13.59 -17.92 -12.96
CA GLY A 104 14.66 -18.16 -11.99
C GLY A 104 14.64 -17.24 -10.76
N MET A 105 13.65 -16.34 -10.67
CA MET A 105 13.56 -15.33 -9.60
C MET A 105 12.77 -15.81 -8.38
N VAL A 106 11.90 -16.82 -8.53
CA VAL A 106 11.08 -17.34 -7.41
C VAL A 106 11.74 -18.58 -6.82
N LYS A 107 11.87 -18.64 -5.49
CA LYS A 107 12.33 -19.82 -4.75
C LYS A 107 11.25 -20.34 -3.80
N GLU A 108 11.40 -21.60 -3.43
CA GLU A 108 10.62 -22.23 -2.36
C GLU A 108 11.01 -21.58 -1.02
N GLY A 109 10.03 -21.23 -0.21
CA GLY A 109 10.22 -20.42 1.02
C GLY A 109 10.36 -18.90 0.81
N ASP A 110 10.20 -18.37 -0.40
CA ASP A 110 10.03 -16.92 -0.60
C ASP A 110 8.61 -16.48 -0.21
N ILE A 111 8.48 -15.35 0.49
CA ILE A 111 7.22 -14.78 1.00
C ILE A 111 6.68 -13.74 0.02
N VAL A 112 5.39 -13.82 -0.32
CA VAL A 112 4.70 -12.81 -1.14
C VAL A 112 4.38 -11.60 -0.26
N THR A 113 5.08 -10.49 -0.49
CA THR A 113 4.95 -9.25 0.32
C THR A 113 3.95 -8.27 -0.28
N MET A 114 3.88 -8.23 -1.61
CA MET A 114 2.97 -7.39 -2.37
C MET A 114 2.46 -8.15 -3.60
N CYS A 115 1.20 -7.91 -3.98
CA CYS A 115 0.57 -8.42 -5.20
C CYS A 115 0.07 -7.25 -6.04
N SER A 116 0.12 -7.35 -7.37
CA SER A 116 -0.53 -6.37 -8.24
C SER A 116 -2.05 -6.30 -7.99
N ALA A 117 -2.62 -5.12 -8.24
CA ALA A 117 -4.06 -4.90 -8.24
C ALA A 117 -4.76 -5.64 -9.39
N THR A 118 -6.09 -5.74 -9.32
CA THR A 118 -6.90 -6.36 -10.38
C THR A 118 -6.95 -5.54 -11.67
N PHE A 119 -6.65 -4.24 -11.60
CA PHE A 119 -6.65 -3.28 -12.71
C PHE A 119 -5.47 -2.30 -12.58
N GLY A 120 -4.81 -2.02 -13.71
CA GLY A 120 -3.61 -1.20 -13.78
C GLY A 120 -2.38 -1.84 -13.13
N ASP A 121 -1.37 -1.00 -12.89
CA ASP A 121 -0.03 -1.40 -12.43
C ASP A 121 0.23 -1.07 -10.96
N GLN A 122 -0.79 -0.58 -10.25
CA GLN A 122 -0.75 -0.42 -8.79
C GLN A 122 -0.54 -1.77 -8.10
N MET A 123 0.08 -1.73 -6.93
CA MET A 123 0.33 -2.91 -6.10
C MET A 123 -0.34 -2.74 -4.72
N TRP A 124 -0.47 -3.81 -3.96
CA TRP A 124 -1.02 -3.78 -2.60
C TRP A 124 -0.38 -4.86 -1.73
N SER A 125 -0.23 -4.61 -0.42
CA SER A 125 0.46 -5.54 0.48
C SER A 125 -0.39 -6.75 0.86
N THR A 126 0.26 -7.91 0.87
CA THR A 126 -0.31 -9.22 1.18
C THR A 126 0.06 -9.73 2.57
N ARG A 127 0.67 -8.90 3.42
CA ARG A 127 1.12 -9.28 4.79
C ARG A 127 -0.03 -9.37 5.80
N GLY A 128 -0.26 -10.55 6.36
CA GLY A 128 -1.39 -10.87 7.25
C GLY A 128 -2.75 -10.65 6.59
N VAL A 129 -2.95 -11.26 5.42
CA VAL A 129 -4.12 -11.10 4.54
C VAL A 129 -4.80 -12.44 4.20
N GLY A 130 -4.04 -13.53 4.26
CA GLY A 130 -4.46 -14.88 3.94
C GLY A 130 -4.50 -15.24 2.45
N LEU A 131 -4.30 -16.52 2.18
CA LEU A 131 -4.15 -17.14 0.87
C LEU A 131 -5.37 -16.93 -0.01
N THR A 132 -6.57 -17.00 0.57
CA THR A 132 -7.84 -16.88 -0.17
C THR A 132 -7.94 -15.58 -0.97
N ARG A 133 -7.56 -14.45 -0.38
CA ARG A 133 -7.62 -13.13 -1.03
C ARG A 133 -6.50 -12.93 -2.05
N VAL A 134 -5.30 -13.46 -1.79
CA VAL A 134 -4.18 -13.43 -2.75
C VAL A 134 -4.51 -14.26 -3.98
N LEU A 135 -5.02 -15.48 -3.81
CA LEU A 135 -5.49 -16.31 -4.92
C LEU A 135 -6.66 -15.66 -5.66
N ALA A 136 -7.60 -15.00 -4.97
CA ALA A 136 -8.69 -14.27 -5.62
C ALA A 136 -8.17 -13.11 -6.50
N ALA A 137 -7.23 -12.29 -6.00
CA ALA A 137 -6.63 -11.21 -6.78
C ALA A 137 -5.89 -11.73 -8.02
N ILE A 138 -5.09 -12.79 -7.88
CA ILE A 138 -4.38 -13.45 -8.98
C ILE A 138 -5.36 -14.02 -10.02
N ARG A 139 -6.48 -14.60 -9.58
CA ARG A 139 -7.51 -15.16 -10.48
C ARG A 139 -8.25 -14.08 -11.26
N VAL A 140 -8.62 -12.99 -10.59
CA VAL A 140 -9.49 -11.90 -11.12
C VAL A 140 -8.73 -10.80 -11.87
N ARG A 141 -7.39 -10.64 -11.69
CA ARG A 141 -6.62 -9.62 -12.43
C ARG A 141 -6.85 -9.72 -13.94
N ALA A 142 -7.19 -8.58 -14.55
CA ALA A 142 -7.32 -8.44 -15.99
C ALA A 142 -5.95 -8.52 -16.66
N GLY A 143 -5.82 -9.40 -17.66
CA GLY A 143 -4.61 -9.57 -18.46
C GLY A 143 -3.87 -10.91 -18.25
N PRO A 144 -2.88 -11.21 -19.11
CA PRO A 144 -2.15 -12.48 -19.07
C PRO A 144 -0.99 -12.50 -18.06
N THR A 145 -0.62 -11.36 -17.48
CA THR A 145 0.55 -11.16 -16.60
C THR A 145 0.16 -10.79 -15.18
N VAL A 146 0.90 -11.32 -14.20
CA VAL A 146 0.72 -11.06 -12.78
C VAL A 146 2.06 -10.68 -12.18
N SER A 147 2.13 -9.48 -11.63
CA SER A 147 3.32 -8.90 -10.99
C SER A 147 3.25 -9.15 -9.49
N LEU A 148 4.27 -9.78 -8.92
CA LEU A 148 4.35 -10.13 -7.49
C LEU A 148 5.72 -9.70 -6.93
N VAL A 149 5.77 -9.28 -5.66
CA VAL A 149 7.03 -9.07 -4.92
C VAL A 149 7.29 -10.22 -3.97
N PHE A 150 8.48 -10.81 -4.13
CA PHE A 150 8.96 -11.91 -3.31
C PHE A 150 10.09 -11.44 -2.37
N GLU A 151 9.89 -11.59 -1.06
CA GLU A 151 10.94 -11.37 -0.05
C GLU A 151 11.40 -12.73 0.48
N SER A 152 12.71 -13.01 0.44
CA SER A 152 13.19 -14.30 0.92
C SER A 152 13.13 -14.35 2.46
N SER A 153 12.78 -15.49 3.07
CA SER A 153 12.67 -15.60 4.54
C SER A 153 13.94 -15.14 5.28
N GLN A 154 15.13 -15.39 4.72
CA GLN A 154 16.42 -14.88 5.22
C GLN A 154 16.59 -13.36 5.12
N GLU A 155 15.90 -12.72 4.18
CA GLU A 155 15.82 -11.27 4.01
C GLU A 155 14.80 -10.66 4.97
N THR A 156 13.62 -11.28 5.13
CA THR A 156 12.61 -10.92 6.15
C THR A 156 13.23 -10.88 7.54
N GLN A 157 13.96 -11.94 7.92
CA GLN A 157 14.67 -12.02 9.20
C GLN A 157 15.76 -10.94 9.37
N LYS A 158 16.38 -10.48 8.27
CA LYS A 158 17.31 -9.34 8.30
C LYS A 158 16.56 -8.02 8.44
N LYS A 159 15.50 -7.78 7.65
CA LYS A 159 14.66 -6.58 7.72
C LYS A 159 14.04 -6.41 9.12
N VAL A 160 13.58 -7.49 9.76
CA VAL A 160 13.08 -7.48 11.16
C VAL A 160 14.18 -7.17 12.18
N LYS A 161 15.40 -7.70 12.02
CA LYS A 161 16.55 -7.39 12.89
C LYS A 161 17.06 -5.96 12.72
N ILE A 162 16.95 -5.41 11.50
CA ILE A 162 17.28 -4.02 11.19
C ILE A 162 16.20 -3.08 11.75
N SER A 163 14.91 -3.38 11.55
CA SER A 163 13.81 -2.52 12.04
C SER A 163 13.74 -2.47 13.56
N SER A 164 13.89 -3.61 14.25
CA SER A 164 13.96 -3.66 15.72
C SER A 164 15.17 -2.92 16.27
N LYS A 165 16.37 -3.09 15.68
CA LYS A 165 17.56 -2.30 16.06
C LYS A 165 17.37 -0.79 15.81
N ALA A 166 16.71 -0.42 14.70
CA ALA A 166 16.38 0.96 14.38
C ALA A 166 15.32 1.55 15.33
N ALA A 167 14.33 0.75 15.76
CA ALA A 167 13.31 1.14 16.73
C ALA A 167 13.95 1.40 18.11
N VAL A 168 14.83 0.51 18.59
CA VAL A 168 15.60 0.70 19.83
C VAL A 168 16.47 1.96 19.75
N ALA A 169 17.20 2.16 18.65
CA ALA A 169 18.02 3.37 18.45
C ALA A 169 17.15 4.66 18.39
N ALA A 170 15.95 4.59 17.81
CA ALA A 170 15.00 5.70 17.78
C ALA A 170 14.39 5.98 19.17
N GLU A 171 14.14 4.95 19.99
CA GLU A 171 13.69 5.11 21.38
C GLU A 171 14.79 5.72 22.25
N GLU A 172 16.03 5.26 22.11
CA GLU A 172 17.22 5.79 22.78
C GLU A 172 17.47 7.26 22.40
N ALA A 173 17.31 7.60 21.11
CA ALA A 173 17.37 8.99 20.64
C ALA A 173 16.22 9.85 21.19
N ARG A 174 14.99 9.31 21.26
CA ARG A 174 13.84 10.00 21.88
C ARG A 174 14.05 10.26 23.37
N LYS A 175 14.57 9.29 24.13
CA LYS A 175 14.90 9.45 25.57
C LYS A 175 15.94 10.54 25.77
N ARG A 176 17.07 10.50 25.04
CA ARG A 176 18.09 11.58 25.07
C ARG A 176 17.55 12.95 24.66
N ALA A 177 16.59 13.02 23.73
CA ALA A 177 15.96 14.27 23.34
C ALA A 177 15.03 14.81 24.44
N GLN A 178 14.28 13.93 25.11
CA GLN A 178 13.40 14.27 26.23
C GLN A 178 14.20 14.70 27.47
N GLU A 179 15.25 13.98 27.84
CA GLU A 179 16.18 14.37 28.92
C GLU A 179 16.76 15.78 28.71
N LYS A 180 17.19 16.08 27.46
CA LYS A 180 17.67 17.42 27.09
C LYS A 180 16.58 18.49 27.17
N LYS A 181 15.35 18.18 26.70
CA LYS A 181 14.20 19.07 26.80
C LYS A 181 13.88 19.42 28.26
N ASP A 182 13.86 18.43 29.14
CA ASP A 182 13.48 18.58 30.54
C ASP A 182 14.58 19.28 31.34
N MET A 183 15.86 19.05 31.00
CA MET A 183 16.99 19.82 31.51
C MET A 183 16.89 21.31 31.14
N LEU A 184 16.60 21.63 29.86
CA LEU A 184 16.41 23.01 29.39
C LEU A 184 15.18 23.68 30.04
N LEU A 185 14.09 22.95 30.23
CA LEU A 185 12.89 23.45 30.92
C LEU A 185 13.22 23.81 32.38
N LYS A 186 13.98 22.95 33.07
CA LYS A 186 14.49 23.19 34.43
C LYS A 186 15.51 24.34 34.50
N GLU A 187 16.15 24.71 33.39
CA GLU A 187 17.00 25.91 33.26
C GLU A 187 16.16 27.17 33.16
N LEU A 188 15.21 27.20 32.22
CA LEU A 188 14.28 28.33 32.05
C LEU A 188 13.49 28.61 33.33
N GLU A 189 13.03 27.58 34.05
CA GLU A 189 12.39 27.75 35.37
C GLU A 189 13.29 28.41 36.42
N ARG A 190 14.61 28.10 36.41
CA ARG A 190 15.57 28.71 37.36
C ARG A 190 15.79 30.17 37.02
N ASP A 191 15.93 30.49 35.73
CA ASP A 191 16.11 31.88 35.30
C ASP A 191 14.85 32.72 35.42
N GLU A 192 13.65 32.17 35.18
CA GLU A 192 12.40 32.84 35.53
C GLU A 192 12.34 33.21 37.02
N LYS A 193 12.69 32.28 37.91
CA LYS A 193 12.68 32.50 39.36
C LYS A 193 13.75 33.53 39.77
N ARG A 194 14.90 33.56 39.09
CA ARG A 194 15.96 34.56 39.26
C ARG A 194 15.52 35.96 38.79
N LEU A 195 14.96 36.07 37.57
CA LEU A 195 14.48 37.33 37.00
C LEU A 195 13.29 37.90 37.79
N LYS A 196 12.34 37.06 38.23
CA LYS A 196 11.22 37.49 39.08
C LYS A 196 11.70 38.08 40.40
N LYS A 197 12.73 37.50 41.04
CA LYS A 197 13.35 38.09 42.25
C LYS A 197 14.06 39.42 41.97
N GLY A 198 14.85 39.49 40.90
CA GLY A 198 15.56 40.73 40.52
C GLY A 198 14.61 41.87 40.15
N LYS A 199 13.53 41.58 39.42
CA LYS A 199 12.56 42.58 38.95
C LYS A 199 11.59 43.06 40.03
N PHE A 200 11.46 42.32 41.14
CA PHE A 200 10.73 42.75 42.34
C PHE A 200 11.52 43.74 43.20
N LEU A 201 12.85 43.78 43.08
CA LEU A 201 13.75 44.66 43.83
C LEU A 201 14.11 45.97 43.09
N GLY A 202 13.46 46.24 41.96
CA GLY A 202 13.67 47.45 41.13
C GLY A 202 12.37 48.19 40.81
N LEU A 203 11.39 48.14 41.71
CA LEU A 203 10.08 48.79 41.58
C LEU A 203 9.63 49.45 42.91
N PHE A 204 10.60 50.00 43.64
CA PHE A 204 10.49 50.86 44.81
C PHE A 204 11.61 51.90 44.75
#